data_AF-A0A2B7Z0C2-F1
#
_entry.id   AF-A0A2B7Z0C2-F1
#
_cell.length_a   1.000
_cell.length_b   1.000
_cell.length_c   1.000
_cell.angle_alpha   90.00
_cell.angle_beta   90.00
_cell.angle_gamma   90.00
#
_symmetry.space_group_name_H-M   'P 1'
#
loop_
_entity.id
_entity.type
_entity.pdbx_description
1 polymer ?
#
loop_
_entity_poly.entity_id
_entity_poly.type
_entity_poly.pdbx_seq_one_letter_code
_entity_poly.pdbx_strand_id
1 'polypeptide(L)'
;MSRRPTDVAAKERNEYIPAFISKKPFYVDDESTANDYLEHQRLQKSKSETKWYDRGKRVGPAATKYRKGACENCGSMSHKTKECLSRPRKLGAKWTGKDIQADEDIQKVDMDWDAKRDRWNGYDASEYRQVVDEYEELEKLKKQAKEETEMKKISDGIDDGEEHGEEEEAKYAEESDMGRQQSTATRNLRIREDTAKYLLNLDLDSAKYDPKTRSMVDMGAQADKASALVAEENFIKASGDAAEFANAQKYAWETQERGDKNRIHLQANPTSGEFFRKKEKEEAETKRQSHRMTLLEQYGGEEHYRPSPLREAAVTESERYVEYDETGAIKGAPKKDLKSKYAENIMINNHTSVWGSWWANFTWGYACCHSTVKNSYCTGEEGKHAFEEAQNMLIAGADQSAEESTPDKDQEDADKAASSQQAAKKRTLVEMQQGVTEEEMEAYKKSRNAAADPMAAFLGRDELVR
;
A
#
# COMPACT_ATOMS: atom_id res chain seq x y z
N MET A 1 29.73 -17.22 14.57
CA MET A 1 30.64 -17.13 13.41
C MET A 1 30.00 -17.87 12.25
N SER A 2 29.27 -17.15 11.39
CA SER A 2 28.72 -17.74 10.18
C SER A 2 29.86 -18.07 9.23
N ARG A 3 29.94 -19.34 8.81
CA ARG A 3 30.94 -19.78 7.84
C ARG A 3 30.65 -19.05 6.52
N ARG A 4 31.68 -18.42 5.93
CA ARG A 4 31.55 -17.86 4.58
C ARG A 4 31.14 -19.00 3.63
N PRO A 5 30.26 -18.78 2.65
CA PRO A 5 29.84 -19.81 1.69
C PRO A 5 31.01 -20.49 0.96
N THR A 6 32.17 -19.82 0.90
CA THR A 6 33.39 -20.30 0.26
C THR A 6 34.15 -21.37 1.03
N ASP A 7 33.83 -21.63 2.31
CA ASP A 7 34.55 -22.60 3.16
C ASP A 7 33.82 -23.95 3.30
N VAL A 8 32.70 -24.13 2.60
CA VAL A 8 32.01 -25.43 2.57
C VAL A 8 32.67 -26.28 1.49
N ALA A 9 33.11 -27.49 1.85
CA ALA A 9 33.62 -28.46 0.87
C ALA A 9 32.49 -28.79 -0.12
N ALA A 10 32.71 -28.52 -1.41
CA ALA A 10 31.76 -28.86 -2.46
C ALA A 10 31.84 -30.37 -2.70
N LYS A 11 31.05 -31.13 -1.92
CA LYS A 11 31.04 -32.60 -1.98
C LYS A 11 30.48 -33.11 -3.31
N GLU A 12 29.59 -32.35 -3.94
CA GLU A 12 28.92 -32.74 -5.19
C GLU A 12 29.58 -32.10 -6.42
N ARG A 13 29.83 -32.93 -7.43
CA ARG A 13 30.44 -32.53 -8.70
C ARG A 13 29.38 -31.87 -9.57
N ASN A 14 29.54 -30.59 -9.86
CA ASN A 14 28.69 -29.90 -10.84
C ASN A 14 29.04 -30.40 -12.25
N GLU A 15 28.08 -30.98 -12.97
CA GLU A 15 28.31 -31.55 -14.30
C GLU A 15 28.69 -30.50 -15.35
N TYR A 16 28.33 -29.24 -15.12
CA TYR A 16 28.63 -28.14 -16.03
C TYR A 16 30.06 -27.61 -15.92
N ILE A 17 30.85 -28.05 -14.93
CA ILE A 17 32.27 -27.68 -14.84
C ILE A 17 33.07 -28.54 -15.83
N PRO A 18 33.72 -27.93 -16.85
CA PRO A 18 34.48 -28.69 -17.83
C PRO A 18 35.55 -29.58 -17.20
N ALA A 19 35.82 -30.71 -17.87
CA ALA A 19 36.77 -31.72 -17.39
C ALA A 19 38.18 -31.16 -17.15
N PHE A 20 38.64 -30.16 -17.89
CA PHE A 20 39.99 -29.59 -17.72
C PHE A 20 40.13 -28.73 -16.46
N ILE A 21 39.03 -28.19 -15.93
CA ILE A 21 39.02 -27.42 -14.68
C ILE A 21 38.89 -28.38 -13.49
N SER A 22 37.98 -29.36 -13.60
CA SER A 22 37.68 -30.31 -12.52
C SER A 22 38.72 -31.40 -12.34
N LYS A 23 39.43 -31.81 -13.40
CA LYS A 23 40.52 -32.77 -13.27
C LYS A 23 41.74 -32.11 -12.64
N LYS A 24 42.25 -32.74 -11.59
CA LYS A 24 43.49 -32.33 -10.91
C LYS A 24 44.69 -32.65 -11.82
N PRO A 25 45.66 -31.75 -11.94
CA PRO A 25 46.91 -32.03 -12.63
C PRO A 25 47.81 -32.94 -11.78
N PHE A 26 48.74 -33.65 -12.42
CA PHE A 26 49.55 -34.71 -11.80
C PHE A 26 50.39 -34.28 -10.57
N TYR A 27 50.66 -32.99 -10.40
CA TYR A 27 51.50 -32.42 -9.33
C TYR A 27 50.71 -32.01 -8.08
N VAL A 28 49.39 -32.25 -8.05
CA VAL A 28 48.54 -32.03 -6.88
C VAL A 28 48.25 -33.39 -6.25
N ASP A 29 48.57 -33.56 -4.98
CA ASP A 29 48.40 -34.84 -4.28
C ASP A 29 46.92 -35.20 -4.08
N ASP A 30 46.57 -36.44 -4.41
CA ASP A 30 45.21 -36.97 -4.28
C ASP A 30 44.83 -37.31 -2.82
N GLU A 31 45.81 -37.55 -1.94
CA GLU A 31 45.58 -38.04 -0.56
C GLU A 31 45.07 -36.96 0.41
N SER A 32 45.48 -35.70 0.24
CA SER A 32 45.10 -34.60 1.14
C SER A 32 43.75 -33.95 0.78
N THR A 33 43.24 -34.23 -0.41
CA THR A 33 42.17 -33.44 -1.06
C THR A 33 40.92 -34.28 -1.42
N ALA A 34 40.76 -35.46 -0.79
CA ALA A 34 39.69 -36.41 -1.12
C ALA A 34 38.26 -35.87 -0.90
N ASN A 35 38.10 -34.85 -0.05
CA ASN A 35 36.79 -34.28 0.30
C ASN A 35 36.37 -33.11 -0.61
N ASP A 36 37.27 -32.53 -1.41
CA ASP A 36 36.99 -31.42 -2.32
C ASP A 36 37.68 -31.61 -3.67
N TYR A 37 36.89 -31.72 -4.74
CA TYR A 37 37.40 -31.96 -6.09
C TYR A 37 38.00 -30.70 -6.74
N LEU A 38 37.76 -29.51 -6.19
CA LEU A 38 38.18 -28.23 -6.77
C LEU A 38 39.22 -27.49 -5.92
N GLU A 39 39.84 -28.18 -4.96
CA GLU A 39 40.82 -27.59 -4.05
C GLU A 39 42.05 -27.00 -4.76
N HIS A 40 42.49 -27.60 -5.87
CA HIS A 40 43.60 -27.08 -6.69
C HIS A 40 43.30 -25.73 -7.36
N GLN A 41 42.02 -25.38 -7.49
CA GLN A 41 41.59 -24.07 -7.99
C GLN A 41 41.39 -23.05 -6.86
N ARG A 42 41.38 -23.48 -5.59
CA ARG A 42 41.26 -22.57 -4.45
C ARG A 42 42.59 -21.85 -4.23
N LEU A 43 42.50 -20.58 -3.85
CA LEU A 43 43.67 -19.76 -3.60
C LEU A 43 44.45 -20.32 -2.40
N GLN A 44 45.71 -20.74 -2.64
CA GLN A 44 46.62 -21.12 -1.58
C GLN A 44 46.95 -19.86 -0.77
N LYS A 45 46.48 -19.78 0.48
CA LYS A 45 46.64 -18.59 1.32
C LYS A 45 48.12 -18.30 1.59
N SER A 46 48.69 -17.31 0.89
CA SER A 46 49.82 -16.55 1.43
C SER A 46 49.25 -15.61 2.48
N LYS A 47 49.64 -15.77 3.75
CA LYS A 47 49.28 -14.81 4.81
C LYS A 47 49.93 -13.46 4.48
N SER A 48 49.19 -12.53 3.89
CA SER A 48 49.55 -11.12 3.91
C SER A 48 49.05 -10.55 5.24
N GLU A 49 49.99 -10.13 6.08
CA GLU A 49 49.67 -9.38 7.29
C GLU A 49 49.76 -7.90 6.96
N THR A 50 48.66 -7.16 7.19
CA THR A 50 48.62 -5.70 7.06
C THR A 50 49.35 -5.07 8.24
N LYS A 51 50.68 -5.14 8.24
CA LYS A 51 51.55 -4.49 9.22
C LYS A 51 52.12 -3.22 8.60
N TRP A 52 52.20 -2.16 9.39
CA TRP A 52 52.91 -0.93 9.01
C TRP A 52 54.25 -0.85 9.77
N TYR A 53 55.17 -0.01 9.30
CA TYR A 53 56.46 0.22 9.95
C TYR A 53 56.28 0.82 11.35
N ASP A 54 56.93 0.24 12.36
CA ASP A 54 57.00 0.80 13.72
C ASP A 54 57.83 2.09 13.74
N ARG A 55 57.17 3.26 13.68
CA ARG A 55 57.87 4.55 13.70
C ARG A 55 58.40 4.87 15.10
N GLY A 56 59.69 5.23 15.20
CA GLY A 56 60.30 5.73 16.43
C GLY A 56 60.58 4.68 17.51
N LYS A 57 60.30 3.40 17.24
CA LYS A 57 60.55 2.30 18.16
C LYS A 57 62.04 2.00 18.25
N ARG A 58 62.53 1.95 19.49
CA ARG A 58 63.94 1.65 19.78
C ARG A 58 64.05 0.24 20.36
N VAL A 59 65.06 -0.52 19.93
CA VAL A 59 65.26 -1.94 20.29
C VAL A 59 65.62 -2.10 21.78
N GLY A 60 66.14 -1.05 22.42
CA GLY A 60 66.47 -1.06 23.84
C GLY A 60 67.02 0.28 24.36
N PRO A 61 67.52 0.32 25.61
CA PRO A 61 68.14 1.51 26.18
C PRO A 61 69.42 1.89 25.42
N ALA A 62 69.75 3.18 25.46
CA ALA A 62 70.96 3.69 24.82
C ALA A 62 72.22 3.02 25.40
N ALA A 63 73.17 2.70 24.53
CA ALA A 63 74.45 2.17 24.96
C ALA A 63 75.22 3.24 25.74
N THR A 64 75.90 2.86 26.83
CA THR A 64 76.73 3.78 27.61
C THR A 64 78.12 4.00 27.01
N LYS A 65 78.52 3.16 26.06
CA LYS A 65 79.82 3.23 25.38
C LYS A 65 79.64 3.09 23.88
N TYR A 66 80.50 3.79 23.12
CA TYR A 66 80.54 3.70 21.68
C TYR A 66 80.89 2.27 21.24
N ARG A 67 80.09 1.70 20.34
CA ARG A 67 80.31 0.37 19.77
C ARG A 67 81.02 0.49 18.43
N LYS A 68 81.95 -0.42 18.14
CA LYS A 68 82.67 -0.44 16.85
C LYS A 68 81.68 -0.72 15.72
N GLY A 69 81.68 0.13 14.69
CA GLY A 69 80.73 0.05 13.58
C GLY A 69 79.48 0.92 13.74
N ALA A 70 79.30 1.56 14.90
CA ALA A 70 78.23 2.53 15.10
C ALA A 70 78.53 3.85 14.37
N CYS A 71 77.49 4.61 14.07
CA CYS A 71 77.59 5.94 13.50
C CYS A 71 78.52 6.83 14.35
N GLU A 72 79.53 7.43 13.70
CA GLU A 72 80.53 8.24 14.40
C GLU A 72 79.95 9.53 15.00
N ASN A 73 78.78 9.98 14.51
CA ASN A 73 78.09 11.17 14.98
C ASN A 73 77.19 10.90 16.21
N CYS A 74 76.23 9.98 16.09
CA CYS A 74 75.22 9.71 17.13
C CYS A 74 75.47 8.45 17.98
N GLY A 75 76.30 7.52 17.51
CA GLY A 75 76.60 6.28 18.22
C GLY A 75 75.58 5.14 18.10
N SER A 76 74.55 5.25 17.24
CA SER A 76 73.66 4.12 16.93
C SER A 76 74.26 3.18 15.87
N MET A 77 73.87 1.91 15.90
CA MET A 77 74.28 0.87 14.94
C MET A 77 73.35 0.77 13.71
N SER A 78 72.21 1.47 13.72
CA SER A 78 71.18 1.33 12.66
C SER A 78 71.58 1.95 11.33
N HIS A 79 72.43 2.99 11.32
CA HIS A 79 72.77 3.76 10.12
C HIS A 79 74.23 4.23 10.10
N LYS A 80 74.69 4.72 8.94
CA LYS A 80 76.03 5.31 8.76
C LYS A 80 76.02 6.81 9.04
N THR A 81 77.18 7.43 9.20
CA THR A 81 77.34 8.87 9.47
C THR A 81 76.66 9.79 8.46
N LYS A 82 76.64 9.42 7.18
CA LYS A 82 76.01 10.21 6.11
C LYS A 82 74.48 10.21 6.16
N GLU A 83 73.89 9.16 6.72
CA GLU A 83 72.44 8.95 6.83
C GLU A 83 71.94 9.31 8.24
N CYS A 84 72.79 9.97 9.03
CA CYS A 84 72.47 10.29 10.41
C CYS A 84 71.43 11.40 10.51
N LEU A 85 70.28 11.07 11.11
CA LEU A 85 69.18 12.01 11.37
C LEU A 85 69.52 13.04 12.47
N SER A 86 70.52 12.76 13.30
CA SER A 86 70.95 13.71 14.34
C SER A 86 71.88 14.78 13.77
N ARG A 87 71.80 16.00 14.33
CA ARG A 87 72.64 17.13 13.91
C ARG A 87 74.12 16.74 13.88
N PRO A 88 74.88 17.02 12.79
CA PRO A 88 76.31 16.76 12.72
C PRO A 88 77.07 17.45 13.86
N ARG A 89 77.77 16.66 14.69
CA ARG A 89 78.58 17.15 15.82
C ARG A 89 80.03 17.29 15.37
N LYS A 90 80.72 18.35 15.84
CA LYS A 90 82.15 18.60 15.52
C LYS A 90 83.09 17.48 15.95
N LEU A 91 82.86 16.89 17.14
CA LEU A 91 83.69 15.84 17.71
C LEU A 91 83.01 14.45 17.69
N GLY A 92 81.72 14.35 17.36
CA GLY A 92 80.98 13.08 17.27
C GLY A 92 80.91 12.23 18.55
N ALA A 93 80.02 11.24 18.57
CA ALA A 93 79.92 10.26 19.64
C ALA A 93 81.13 9.30 19.68
N LYS A 94 81.83 9.09 18.56
CA LYS A 94 83.03 8.23 18.47
C LYS A 94 84.16 8.67 19.39
N TRP A 95 84.41 9.98 19.47
CA TRP A 95 85.53 10.54 20.22
C TRP A 95 85.12 11.05 21.61
N THR A 96 83.86 11.48 21.78
CA THR A 96 83.37 12.04 23.05
C THR A 96 82.67 11.02 23.94
N GLY A 97 82.09 9.96 23.37
CA GLY A 97 81.30 8.96 24.11
C GLY A 97 80.03 9.50 24.77
N LYS A 98 79.64 10.76 24.49
CA LYS A 98 78.50 11.44 25.10
C LYS A 98 77.27 11.39 24.19
N ASP A 99 76.08 11.34 24.80
CA ASP A 99 74.77 11.35 24.13
C ASP A 99 74.63 10.32 23.01
N ILE A 100 74.90 9.05 23.34
CA ILE A 100 74.73 7.91 22.43
C ILE A 100 73.22 7.66 22.26
N GLN A 101 72.76 7.60 21.01
CA GLN A 101 71.37 7.26 20.72
C GLN A 101 71.15 5.75 20.79
N ALA A 102 69.95 5.35 21.17
CA ALA A 102 69.54 3.95 21.12
C ALA A 102 69.32 3.50 19.68
N ASP A 103 69.44 2.19 19.46
CA ASP A 103 69.34 1.58 18.14
C ASP A 103 67.86 1.50 17.69
N GLU A 104 67.62 1.84 16.43
CA GLU A 104 66.30 1.77 15.77
C GLU A 104 66.01 0.35 15.28
N ASP A 105 64.75 -0.06 15.29
CA ASP A 105 64.32 -1.35 14.73
C ASP A 105 64.16 -1.25 13.21
N ILE A 106 64.89 -2.08 12.45
CA ILE A 106 64.85 -2.06 10.98
C ILE A 106 63.91 -3.17 10.50
N GLN A 107 62.71 -2.77 10.10
CA GLN A 107 61.69 -3.69 9.59
C GLN A 107 61.65 -3.65 8.06
N LYS A 108 61.43 -4.81 7.43
CA LYS A 108 61.08 -4.91 6.01
C LYS A 108 59.65 -5.41 5.90
N VAL A 109 58.77 -4.58 5.34
CA VAL A 109 57.35 -4.89 5.18
C VAL A 109 57.03 -4.94 3.69
N ASP A 110 56.65 -6.13 3.22
CA ASP A 110 56.15 -6.33 1.87
C ASP A 110 54.65 -6.08 1.84
N MET A 111 54.26 -5.01 1.14
CA MET A 111 52.88 -4.54 1.03
C MET A 111 52.37 -4.60 -0.40
N ASP A 112 51.05 -4.77 -0.52
CA ASP A 112 50.31 -4.66 -1.78
C ASP A 112 50.32 -3.24 -2.35
N TRP A 113 49.82 -3.07 -3.58
CA TRP A 113 49.81 -1.78 -4.27
C TRP A 113 48.95 -0.72 -3.55
N ASP A 114 47.78 -1.13 -3.08
CA ASP A 114 46.84 -0.27 -2.35
C ASP A 114 47.38 0.03 -0.94
N ALA A 115 47.85 -1.00 -0.24
CA ALA A 115 48.50 -0.86 1.05
C ALA A 115 49.72 0.07 1.02
N LYS A 116 50.51 0.13 -0.07
CA LYS A 116 51.61 1.11 -0.20
C LYS A 116 51.15 2.56 -0.34
N ARG A 117 49.93 2.77 -0.84
CA ARG A 117 49.37 4.09 -1.17
C ARG A 117 48.31 4.56 -0.19
N ASP A 118 47.90 3.70 0.73
CA ASP A 118 46.96 4.06 1.76
C ASP A 118 47.52 5.26 2.57
N ARG A 119 46.76 6.34 2.55
CA ARG A 119 47.07 7.58 3.26
C ARG A 119 47.04 7.37 4.77
N TRP A 120 46.23 6.42 5.24
CA TRP A 120 45.99 6.15 6.65
C TRP A 120 46.92 5.06 7.21
N ASN A 121 48.01 4.78 6.51
CA ASN A 121 49.05 3.86 6.99
C ASN A 121 49.68 4.32 8.31
N GLY A 122 49.56 3.47 9.33
CA GLY A 122 50.07 3.76 10.67
C GLY A 122 49.20 4.72 11.47
N TYR A 123 47.93 4.91 11.08
CA TYR A 123 46.97 5.69 11.84
C TYR A 123 46.69 5.02 13.20
N ASP A 124 46.82 5.79 14.28
CA ASP A 124 46.41 5.35 15.61
C ASP A 124 44.94 5.71 15.84
N ALA A 125 44.10 4.72 16.15
CA ALA A 125 42.68 4.92 16.44
C ALA A 125 42.44 5.84 17.64
N SER A 126 43.44 6.03 18.53
CA SER A 126 43.34 6.96 19.65
C SER A 126 43.34 8.43 19.21
N GLU A 127 43.96 8.77 18.07
CA GLU A 127 44.00 10.14 17.53
C GLU A 127 42.61 10.63 17.11
N TYR A 128 41.71 9.72 16.75
CA TYR A 128 40.33 10.06 16.42
C TYR A 128 39.58 10.74 17.57
N ARG A 129 40.03 10.52 18.82
CA ARG A 129 39.44 11.19 20.00
C ARG A 129 39.53 12.70 19.92
N GLN A 130 40.60 13.26 19.35
CA GLN A 130 40.73 14.72 19.18
C GLN A 130 39.60 15.29 18.32
N VAL A 131 39.23 14.57 17.25
CA VAL A 131 38.10 14.96 16.40
C VAL A 131 36.79 14.89 17.19
N VAL A 132 36.59 13.83 17.99
CA VAL A 132 35.40 13.72 18.86
C VAL A 132 35.34 14.89 19.84
N ASP A 133 36.45 15.20 20.52
CA ASP A 133 36.55 16.30 21.48
C ASP A 133 36.22 17.65 20.82
N GLU A 134 36.73 17.91 19.60
CA GLU A 134 36.40 19.11 18.82
C GLU A 134 34.90 19.21 18.50
N TYR A 135 34.26 18.09 18.12
CA TYR A 135 32.82 18.06 17.87
C TYR A 135 32.01 18.29 19.16
N GLU A 136 32.43 17.72 20.28
CA GLU A 136 31.80 17.95 21.59
C GLU A 136 31.92 19.42 22.04
N GLU A 137 33.06 20.07 21.82
CA GLU A 137 33.24 21.50 22.08
C GLU A 137 32.32 22.35 21.20
N LEU A 138 32.21 22.02 19.91
CA LEU A 138 31.30 22.69 18.99
C LEU A 138 29.83 22.51 19.39
N GLU A 139 29.43 21.32 19.86
CA GLU A 139 28.06 21.09 20.37
C GLU A 139 27.79 21.88 21.66
N LYS A 140 28.75 21.97 22.58
CA LYS A 140 28.64 22.81 23.78
C LYS A 140 28.46 24.28 23.43
N LEU A 141 29.24 24.80 22.47
CA LEU A 141 29.11 26.17 21.99
C LEU A 141 27.76 26.41 21.30
N LYS A 142 27.28 25.47 20.48
CA LYS A 142 25.95 25.56 19.86
C LYS A 142 24.84 25.57 20.92
N LYS A 143 24.96 24.75 21.97
CA LYS A 143 23.99 24.71 23.06
C LYS A 143 23.96 26.03 23.85
N GLN A 144 25.14 26.55 24.22
CA GLN A 144 25.25 27.85 24.90
C GLN A 144 24.68 28.99 24.04
N ALA A 145 24.97 29.00 22.74
CA ALA A 145 24.39 29.98 21.82
C ALA A 145 22.85 29.87 21.74
N LYS A 146 22.31 28.63 21.72
CA LYS A 146 20.86 28.40 21.78
C LYS A 146 20.27 28.95 23.10
N GLU A 147 20.87 28.62 24.24
CA GLU A 147 20.45 29.11 25.57
C GLU A 147 20.53 30.64 25.65
N GLU A 148 21.58 31.27 25.13
CA GLU A 148 21.68 32.74 25.07
C GLU A 148 20.60 33.35 24.18
N THR A 149 20.26 32.72 23.05
CA THR A 149 19.15 33.20 22.19
C THR A 149 17.80 33.03 22.85
N GLU A 150 17.55 31.92 23.57
CA GLU A 150 16.33 31.69 24.33
C GLU A 150 16.22 32.69 25.49
N MET A 151 17.30 32.91 26.24
CA MET A 151 17.35 33.90 27.31
C MET A 151 17.15 35.33 26.79
N LYS A 152 17.67 35.67 25.61
CA LYS A 152 17.40 36.97 24.96
C LYS A 152 15.94 37.12 24.55
N LYS A 153 15.33 36.08 23.96
CA LYS A 153 13.89 36.06 23.63
C LYS A 153 13.01 36.24 24.87
N ILE A 154 13.36 35.57 25.97
CA ILE A 154 12.69 35.74 27.27
C ILE A 154 12.88 37.18 27.81
N SER A 155 14.08 37.75 27.66
CA SER A 155 14.36 39.12 28.13
C SER A 155 13.71 40.23 27.30
N ASP A 156 13.48 39.99 26.00
CA ASP A 156 12.81 40.93 25.10
C ASP A 156 11.27 40.94 25.27
N GLY A 157 10.73 40.20 26.24
CA GLY A 157 9.35 40.33 26.71
C GLY A 157 8.29 39.88 25.72
N ILE A 158 8.61 38.91 24.86
CA ILE A 158 7.62 38.14 24.10
C ILE A 158 7.22 36.95 24.98
N ASP A 159 6.24 37.21 25.85
CA ASP A 159 5.59 36.22 26.72
C ASP A 159 4.47 35.54 25.95
N ASP A 160 4.78 34.51 25.16
CA ASP A 160 3.78 33.56 24.65
C ASP A 160 3.69 32.37 25.62
N GLY A 161 3.09 32.65 26.78
CA GLY A 161 2.82 31.69 27.84
C GLY A 161 1.54 30.87 27.67
N GLU A 162 1.07 30.58 26.44
CA GLU A 162 -0.18 29.81 26.25
C GLU A 162 -0.32 29.01 24.94
N GLU A 163 0.78 28.51 24.34
CA GLU A 163 0.72 27.60 23.18
C GLU A 163 1.65 26.37 23.31
N HIS A 164 1.85 25.92 24.55
CA HIS A 164 2.85 24.90 24.91
C HIS A 164 2.55 23.47 24.40
N GLY A 165 1.44 23.27 23.67
CA GLY A 165 1.05 22.00 23.05
C GLY A 165 1.28 21.92 21.53
N GLU A 166 1.27 23.05 20.83
CA GLU A 166 1.47 23.10 19.37
C GLU A 166 2.94 23.37 19.00
N GLU A 167 3.69 24.06 19.86
CA GLU A 167 5.12 24.31 19.65
C GLU A 167 6.02 23.09 19.87
N GLU A 168 5.63 22.09 20.68
CA GLU A 168 6.40 20.83 20.79
C GLU A 168 6.28 19.97 19.52
N GLU A 169 5.11 19.99 18.87
CA GLU A 169 4.90 19.35 17.56
C GLU A 169 5.64 20.11 16.45
N ALA A 170 5.64 21.45 16.51
CA ALA A 170 6.44 22.29 15.62
C ALA A 170 7.96 22.14 15.84
N LYS A 171 8.44 21.94 17.08
CA LYS A 171 9.86 21.64 17.37
C LYS A 171 10.27 20.26 16.87
N TYR A 172 9.40 19.25 16.98
CA TYR A 172 9.66 17.95 16.37
C TYR A 172 9.64 18.03 14.84
N ALA A 173 8.75 18.85 14.27
CA ALA A 173 8.71 19.12 12.83
C ALA A 173 9.97 19.88 12.35
N GLU A 174 10.44 20.90 13.08
CA GLU A 174 11.66 21.65 12.77
C GLU A 174 12.94 20.85 13.02
N GLU A 175 13.01 20.00 14.05
CA GLU A 175 14.15 19.09 14.26
C GLU A 175 14.20 17.97 13.21
N SER A 176 13.04 17.57 12.67
CA SER A 176 12.96 16.69 11.49
C SER A 176 13.27 17.41 10.17
N ASP A 177 13.14 18.75 10.16
CA ASP A 177 13.57 19.66 9.08
C ASP A 177 14.96 20.26 9.34
N MET A 178 15.82 19.54 10.06
CA MET A 178 17.22 19.95 10.23
C MET A 178 18.01 19.70 8.94
N GLY A 179 17.91 20.68 8.03
CA GLY A 179 18.99 21.00 7.10
C GLY A 179 18.98 20.30 5.75
N ARG A 180 17.86 19.72 5.31
CA ARG A 180 17.73 19.23 3.93
C ARG A 180 16.60 19.93 3.19
N GLN A 181 16.83 21.21 2.90
CA GLN A 181 16.14 21.98 1.85
C GLN A 181 16.47 21.35 0.48
N GLN A 182 16.05 20.11 0.25
CA GLN A 182 15.94 19.59 -1.10
C GLN A 182 14.69 20.20 -1.68
N SER A 183 14.79 20.71 -2.91
CA SER A 183 13.59 21.04 -3.66
C SER A 183 12.64 19.85 -3.57
N THR A 184 11.37 20.10 -3.24
CA THR A 184 10.30 19.09 -3.22
C THR A 184 10.19 18.32 -4.55
N ALA A 185 10.85 18.82 -5.59
CA ALA A 185 11.06 18.19 -6.90
C ALA A 185 11.99 16.95 -6.89
N THR A 186 12.88 16.76 -5.92
CA THR A 186 13.79 15.60 -5.83
C THR A 186 13.47 14.70 -4.62
N ARG A 187 12.18 14.53 -4.32
CA ARG A 187 11.75 13.56 -3.31
C ARG A 187 12.14 12.15 -3.76
N ASN A 188 12.86 11.43 -2.91
CA ASN A 188 13.19 10.03 -3.18
C ASN A 188 11.88 9.25 -3.37
N LEU A 189 11.78 8.49 -4.48
CA LEU A 189 10.59 7.68 -4.82
C LEU A 189 10.36 6.52 -3.84
N ARG A 190 11.38 6.13 -3.07
CA ARG A 190 11.25 5.10 -2.04
C ARG A 190 10.58 5.68 -0.81
N ILE A 191 9.41 5.14 -0.48
CA ILE A 191 8.69 5.34 0.77
C ILE A 191 9.57 4.82 1.91
N ARG A 192 9.81 5.64 2.95
CA ARG A 192 10.72 5.30 4.05
C ARG A 192 10.03 4.44 5.11
N GLU A 193 8.71 4.57 5.18
CA GLU A 193 7.79 3.85 6.04
C GLU A 193 7.73 2.36 5.68
N ASP A 194 7.92 2.03 4.39
CA ASP A 194 7.94 0.66 3.90
C ASP A 194 9.34 0.04 4.02
N THR A 195 9.47 -0.91 4.94
CA THR A 195 10.70 -1.71 5.07
C THR A 195 10.85 -2.68 3.90
N ALA A 196 12.06 -2.76 3.33
CA ALA A 196 12.33 -3.72 2.26
C ALA A 196 12.34 -5.16 2.80
N LYS A 197 11.84 -6.11 2.03
CA LYS A 197 11.64 -7.50 2.50
C LYS A 197 12.92 -8.20 2.97
N TYR A 198 14.06 -7.93 2.34
CA TYR A 198 15.36 -8.48 2.74
C TYR A 198 15.97 -7.83 4.00
N LEU A 199 15.35 -6.76 4.53
CA LEU A 199 15.77 -6.12 5.78
C LEU A 199 14.91 -6.56 6.97
N LEU A 200 13.87 -7.36 6.74
CA LEU A 200 13.01 -7.87 7.80
C LEU A 200 13.76 -8.81 8.75
N ASN A 201 14.63 -9.65 8.20
CA ASN A 201 15.62 -10.41 8.95
C ASN A 201 16.99 -10.30 8.25
N LEU A 202 18.03 -9.93 9.02
CA LEU A 202 19.42 -9.79 8.55
C LEU A 202 20.23 -11.08 8.73
N ASP A 203 19.66 -12.09 9.39
CA ASP A 203 20.29 -13.40 9.55
C ASP A 203 20.41 -14.08 8.18
N LEU A 204 21.57 -14.68 7.92
CA LEU A 204 21.90 -15.30 6.62
C LEU A 204 21.04 -16.53 6.31
N ASP A 205 20.53 -17.21 7.35
CA ASP A 205 19.71 -18.42 7.24
C ASP A 205 18.20 -18.12 7.24
N SER A 206 17.83 -16.84 7.13
CA SER A 206 16.44 -16.39 7.07
C SER A 206 15.80 -16.65 5.70
N ALA A 207 14.51 -16.31 5.59
CA ALA A 207 13.73 -16.43 4.37
C ALA A 207 14.44 -15.81 3.15
N LYS A 208 14.59 -16.59 2.07
CA LYS A 208 15.35 -16.17 0.89
C LYS A 208 14.59 -15.11 0.08
N TYR A 209 15.23 -13.96 -0.14
CA TYR A 209 14.76 -12.92 -1.05
C TYR A 209 15.40 -13.07 -2.44
N ASP A 210 14.59 -13.15 -3.50
CA ASP A 210 15.07 -13.05 -4.87
C ASP A 210 15.05 -11.58 -5.35
N PRO A 211 16.20 -10.92 -5.54
CA PRO A 211 16.27 -9.53 -5.95
C PRO A 211 15.76 -9.27 -7.38
N LYS A 212 15.70 -10.31 -8.23
CA LYS A 212 15.25 -10.17 -9.62
C LYS A 212 13.74 -10.04 -9.70
N THR A 213 13.01 -10.93 -9.04
CA THR A 213 11.53 -10.91 -9.01
C THR A 213 11.00 -10.07 -7.86
N ARG A 214 11.85 -9.67 -6.91
CA ARG A 214 11.49 -8.92 -5.69
C ARG A 214 10.48 -9.66 -4.81
N SER A 215 10.56 -10.98 -4.79
CA SER A 215 9.69 -11.86 -4.00
C SER A 215 10.48 -12.59 -2.92
N MET A 216 9.85 -12.82 -1.77
CA MET A 216 10.33 -13.80 -0.82
C MET A 216 9.91 -15.18 -1.31
N VAL A 217 10.83 -16.14 -1.29
CA VAL A 217 10.60 -17.45 -1.93
C VAL A 217 10.38 -18.55 -0.90
N ASP A 218 11.21 -18.58 0.13
CA ASP A 218 11.25 -19.68 1.10
C ASP A 218 10.95 -19.16 2.50
N MET A 219 10.22 -19.96 3.27
CA MET A 219 9.87 -19.70 4.66
C MET A 219 11.11 -19.66 5.55
N GLY A 220 12.21 -20.28 5.12
CA GLY A 220 13.41 -20.46 5.95
C GLY A 220 13.17 -21.49 7.06
N ALA A 221 14.23 -21.79 7.81
CA ALA A 221 14.18 -22.79 8.88
C ALA A 221 13.64 -22.24 10.21
N GLN A 222 13.61 -20.91 10.37
CA GLN A 222 13.22 -20.23 11.60
C GLN A 222 11.85 -19.56 11.48
N ALA A 223 11.08 -19.62 12.57
CA ALA A 223 9.80 -18.93 12.68
C ALA A 223 10.03 -17.45 13.02
N ASP A 224 10.34 -16.66 11.99
CA ASP A 224 10.62 -15.22 12.11
C ASP A 224 9.50 -14.38 11.46
N LYS A 225 9.54 -13.05 11.65
CA LYS A 225 8.64 -12.12 10.94
C LYS A 225 8.73 -12.25 9.42
N ALA A 226 9.92 -12.53 8.90
CA ALA A 226 10.14 -12.76 7.48
C ALA A 226 9.45 -14.04 7.00
N SER A 227 9.50 -15.13 7.79
CA SER A 227 8.78 -16.36 7.46
C SER A 227 7.27 -16.11 7.53
N ALA A 228 6.75 -15.45 8.56
CA ALA A 228 5.33 -15.11 8.65
C ALA A 228 4.82 -14.38 7.38
N LEU A 229 5.59 -13.40 6.88
CA LEU A 229 5.26 -12.69 5.64
C LEU A 229 5.30 -13.58 4.39
N VAL A 230 6.22 -14.54 4.30
CA VAL A 230 6.19 -15.51 3.19
C VAL A 230 4.94 -16.40 3.27
N ALA A 231 4.48 -16.76 4.47
CA ALA A 231 3.29 -17.57 4.65
C ALA A 231 2.06 -16.76 4.27
N GLU A 232 2.01 -15.51 4.69
CA GLU A 232 0.98 -14.56 4.30
C GLU A 232 0.98 -14.33 2.79
N GLU A 233 2.13 -14.10 2.14
CA GLU A 233 2.19 -13.94 0.69
C GLU A 233 1.70 -15.18 -0.05
N ASN A 234 2.10 -16.37 0.40
CA ASN A 234 1.65 -17.64 -0.20
C ASN A 234 0.15 -17.88 0.06
N PHE A 235 -0.34 -17.49 1.23
CA PHE A 235 -1.76 -17.53 1.56
C PHE A 235 -2.57 -16.53 0.72
N ILE A 236 -2.09 -15.30 0.55
CA ILE A 236 -2.72 -14.26 -0.27
C ILE A 236 -2.80 -14.74 -1.73
N LYS A 237 -1.75 -15.38 -2.26
CA LYS A 237 -1.76 -15.96 -3.62
C LYS A 237 -2.83 -17.05 -3.80
N ALA A 238 -3.10 -17.84 -2.76
CA ALA A 238 -4.04 -18.95 -2.82
C ALA A 238 -5.47 -18.57 -2.40
N SER A 239 -5.65 -17.48 -1.66
CA SER A 239 -6.93 -17.08 -1.09
C SER A 239 -7.76 -16.20 -2.03
N GLY A 240 -9.02 -15.97 -1.66
CA GLY A 240 -9.99 -15.21 -2.46
C GLY A 240 -10.39 -15.91 -3.76
N ASP A 241 -10.46 -15.14 -4.83
CA ASP A 241 -10.96 -15.59 -6.14
C ASP A 241 -10.07 -16.65 -6.79
N ALA A 242 -8.79 -16.75 -6.41
CA ALA A 242 -7.88 -17.77 -6.93
C ALA A 242 -8.33 -19.18 -6.55
N ALA A 243 -8.75 -19.39 -5.29
CA ALA A 243 -9.30 -20.67 -4.84
C ALA A 243 -10.62 -21.00 -5.54
N GLU A 244 -11.49 -20.00 -5.68
CA GLU A 244 -12.76 -20.16 -6.40
C GLU A 244 -12.57 -20.51 -7.87
N PHE A 245 -11.60 -19.86 -8.53
CA PHE A 245 -11.22 -20.11 -9.91
C PHE A 245 -10.63 -21.51 -10.08
N ALA A 246 -9.76 -21.95 -9.16
CA ALA A 246 -9.23 -23.31 -9.16
C ALA A 246 -10.34 -24.35 -8.99
N ASN A 247 -11.33 -24.10 -8.13
CA ASN A 247 -12.50 -24.97 -7.98
C ASN A 247 -13.37 -24.98 -9.24
N ALA A 248 -13.57 -23.82 -9.89
CA ALA A 248 -14.30 -23.73 -11.15
C ALA A 248 -13.57 -24.47 -12.29
N GLN A 249 -12.23 -24.43 -12.31
CA GLN A 249 -11.41 -25.15 -13.28
C GLN A 249 -11.47 -26.67 -13.05
N LYS A 250 -11.41 -27.12 -11.80
CA LYS A 250 -11.63 -28.54 -11.45
C LYS A 250 -13.00 -29.01 -11.89
N TYR A 251 -14.05 -28.23 -11.63
CA TYR A 251 -15.41 -28.55 -12.08
C TYR A 251 -15.53 -28.65 -13.61
N ALA A 252 -14.91 -27.73 -14.35
CA ALA A 252 -14.85 -27.80 -15.81
C ALA A 252 -14.15 -29.08 -16.31
N TRP A 253 -13.07 -29.51 -15.65
CA TRP A 253 -12.41 -30.78 -15.98
C TRP A 253 -13.27 -32.00 -15.64
N GLU A 254 -13.91 -32.02 -14.47
CA GLU A 254 -14.77 -33.13 -14.04
C GLU A 254 -15.99 -33.30 -14.96
N THR A 255 -16.62 -32.20 -15.40
CA THR A 255 -17.73 -32.25 -16.37
C THR A 255 -17.28 -32.73 -17.74
N GLN A 256 -16.06 -32.38 -18.16
CA GLN A 256 -15.44 -32.86 -19.39
C GLN A 256 -15.11 -34.37 -19.32
N GLU A 257 -14.58 -34.85 -18.19
CA GLU A 257 -14.28 -36.26 -17.96
C GLU A 257 -15.54 -37.12 -17.85
N ARG A 258 -16.58 -36.60 -17.18
CA ARG A 258 -17.88 -37.27 -17.09
C ARG A 258 -18.58 -37.38 -18.45
N GLY A 259 -18.18 -36.56 -19.41
CA GLY A 259 -18.77 -36.53 -20.75
C GLY A 259 -20.17 -35.91 -20.78
N ASP A 260 -20.47 -35.01 -19.83
CA ASP A 260 -21.76 -34.34 -19.74
C ASP A 260 -22.07 -33.55 -21.03
N LYS A 261 -23.34 -33.46 -21.40
CA LYS A 261 -23.78 -32.73 -22.62
C LYS A 261 -23.39 -31.25 -22.57
N ASN A 262 -23.31 -30.70 -21.37
CA ASN A 262 -22.93 -29.32 -21.12
C ASN A 262 -21.42 -29.26 -20.85
N ARG A 263 -20.62 -29.28 -21.92
CA ARG A 263 -19.17 -29.13 -21.82
C ARG A 263 -18.84 -27.70 -21.42
N ILE A 264 -18.31 -27.53 -20.23
CA ILE A 264 -17.93 -26.22 -19.69
C ILE A 264 -16.44 -26.02 -19.98
N HIS A 265 -16.10 -24.90 -20.62
CA HIS A 265 -14.71 -24.48 -20.77
C HIS A 265 -14.57 -23.07 -20.20
N LEU A 266 -13.76 -22.95 -19.14
CA LEU A 266 -13.69 -21.75 -18.31
C LEU A 266 -13.26 -20.50 -19.10
N GLN A 267 -12.31 -20.63 -20.02
CA GLN A 267 -11.82 -19.53 -20.84
C GLN A 267 -12.68 -19.24 -22.08
N ALA A 268 -13.42 -20.23 -22.59
CA ALA A 268 -14.18 -20.06 -23.82
C ALA A 268 -15.58 -19.48 -23.52
N ASN A 269 -16.24 -19.98 -22.48
CA ASN A 269 -17.57 -19.54 -22.07
C ASN A 269 -17.65 -19.36 -20.53
N PRO A 270 -16.95 -18.36 -19.96
CA PRO A 270 -16.83 -18.18 -18.50
C PRO A 270 -18.19 -18.02 -17.81
N THR A 271 -19.08 -17.20 -18.37
CA THR A 271 -20.40 -16.91 -17.78
C THR A 271 -21.29 -18.16 -17.72
N SER A 272 -21.22 -19.02 -18.75
CA SER A 272 -21.97 -20.27 -18.75
C SER A 272 -21.47 -21.21 -17.64
N GLY A 273 -20.14 -21.29 -17.44
CA GLY A 273 -19.54 -22.10 -16.39
C GLY A 273 -19.90 -21.59 -14.99
N GLU A 274 -19.92 -20.27 -14.79
CA GLU A 274 -20.34 -19.68 -13.52
C GLU A 274 -21.81 -19.97 -13.20
N PHE A 275 -22.69 -19.87 -14.21
CA PHE A 275 -24.11 -20.19 -14.06
C PHE A 275 -24.34 -21.65 -13.65
N PHE A 276 -23.68 -22.60 -14.30
CA PHE A 276 -23.79 -24.01 -13.93
C PHE A 276 -23.19 -24.29 -12.55
N ARG A 277 -22.10 -23.61 -12.16
CA ARG A 277 -21.53 -23.70 -10.81
C ARG A 277 -22.48 -23.20 -9.73
N LYS A 278 -23.21 -22.09 -9.99
CA LYS A 278 -24.25 -21.58 -9.07
C LYS A 278 -25.39 -22.59 -8.92
N LYS A 279 -25.87 -23.13 -10.03
CA LYS A 279 -26.89 -24.19 -10.02
C LYS A 279 -26.44 -25.43 -9.25
N GLU A 280 -25.21 -25.88 -9.45
CA GLU A 280 -24.67 -27.02 -8.72
C GLU A 280 -24.59 -26.74 -7.21
N LYS A 281 -24.18 -25.53 -6.80
CA LYS A 281 -24.18 -25.14 -5.38
C LYS A 281 -25.60 -25.21 -4.79
N GLU A 282 -26.60 -24.68 -5.49
CA GLU A 282 -28.02 -24.77 -5.07
C GLU A 282 -28.50 -26.23 -5.01
N GLU A 283 -28.15 -27.06 -5.99
CA GLU A 283 -28.47 -28.49 -5.99
C GLU A 283 -27.74 -29.25 -4.88
N ALA A 284 -26.50 -28.90 -4.55
CA ALA A 284 -25.74 -29.51 -3.47
C ALA A 284 -26.31 -29.13 -2.11
N GLU A 285 -26.74 -27.88 -1.92
CA GLU A 285 -27.40 -27.43 -0.69
C GLU A 285 -28.73 -28.13 -0.48
N THR A 286 -29.57 -28.22 -1.53
CA THR A 286 -30.84 -28.95 -1.45
C THR A 286 -30.65 -30.44 -1.17
N LYS A 287 -29.65 -31.09 -1.80
CA LYS A 287 -29.25 -32.48 -1.50
C LYS A 287 -28.74 -32.64 -0.06
N ARG A 288 -27.96 -31.67 0.44
CA ARG A 288 -27.46 -31.70 1.83
C ARG A 288 -28.61 -31.53 2.83
N GLN A 289 -29.57 -30.68 2.53
CA GLN A 289 -30.77 -30.49 3.34
C GLN A 289 -31.64 -31.75 3.34
N SER A 290 -31.91 -32.35 2.17
CA SER A 290 -32.67 -33.59 2.10
C SER A 290 -31.95 -34.76 2.79
N HIS A 291 -30.62 -34.85 2.65
CA HIS A 291 -29.83 -35.83 3.39
C HIS A 291 -29.88 -35.58 4.91
N ARG A 292 -29.82 -34.32 5.35
CA ARG A 292 -29.99 -33.97 6.77
C ARG A 292 -31.38 -34.36 7.28
N MET A 293 -32.44 -34.11 6.51
CA MET A 293 -33.81 -34.48 6.87
C MET A 293 -33.98 -35.99 6.95
N THR A 294 -33.48 -36.74 5.96
CA THR A 294 -33.54 -38.21 5.97
C THR A 294 -32.74 -38.82 7.14
N LEU A 295 -31.58 -38.25 7.49
CA LEU A 295 -30.84 -38.67 8.69
C LEU A 295 -31.62 -38.38 9.98
N LEU A 296 -32.28 -37.22 10.07
CA LEU A 296 -33.11 -36.88 11.23
C LEU A 296 -34.31 -37.84 11.38
N GLU A 297 -34.94 -38.22 10.27
CA GLU A 297 -36.03 -39.20 10.25
C GLU A 297 -35.57 -40.61 10.63
N GLN A 298 -34.38 -41.02 10.17
CA GLN A 298 -33.84 -42.36 10.43
C GLN A 298 -33.32 -42.56 11.84
N TYR A 299 -32.62 -41.56 12.39
CA TYR A 299 -31.91 -41.71 13.67
C TYR A 299 -32.60 -41.01 14.84
N GLY A 300 -33.62 -40.16 14.59
CA GLY A 300 -34.26 -39.36 15.62
C GLY A 300 -33.31 -38.32 16.23
N GLY A 301 -33.84 -37.33 16.97
CA GLY A 301 -33.04 -36.27 17.60
C GLY A 301 -33.50 -34.85 17.29
N GLU A 302 -34.65 -34.68 16.64
CA GLU A 302 -35.29 -33.38 16.43
C GLU A 302 -35.51 -32.61 17.75
N GLU A 303 -35.72 -33.33 18.86
CA GLU A 303 -35.87 -32.78 20.22
C GLU A 303 -34.63 -32.05 20.73
N HIS A 304 -33.43 -32.36 20.24
CA HIS A 304 -32.18 -31.70 20.61
C HIS A 304 -31.85 -30.48 19.73
N TYR A 305 -32.45 -30.37 18.54
CA TYR A 305 -32.26 -29.26 17.61
C TYR A 305 -33.30 -28.14 17.79
N ARG A 306 -34.49 -28.47 18.27
CA ARG A 306 -35.45 -27.46 18.68
C ARG A 306 -34.83 -26.69 19.85
N PRO A 307 -34.68 -25.35 19.77
CA PRO A 307 -34.30 -24.59 20.94
C PRO A 307 -35.33 -24.92 22.01
N SER A 308 -34.88 -25.51 23.11
CA SER A 308 -35.78 -25.82 24.21
C SER A 308 -36.47 -24.50 24.59
N PRO A 309 -37.81 -24.45 24.71
CA PRO A 309 -38.49 -23.26 25.20
C PRO A 309 -37.96 -22.86 26.60
N LEU A 310 -37.36 -23.79 27.34
CA LEU A 310 -36.67 -23.52 28.60
C LEU A 310 -35.32 -22.80 28.42
N ARG A 311 -34.68 -22.82 27.24
CA ARG A 311 -33.44 -22.08 26.98
C ARG A 311 -33.71 -20.62 26.63
N GLU A 312 -34.85 -20.31 26.03
CA GLU A 312 -35.33 -18.94 25.83
C GLU A 312 -36.01 -18.37 27.08
N ALA A 313 -36.68 -19.23 27.88
CA ALA A 313 -37.25 -18.84 29.18
C ALA A 313 -36.22 -18.84 30.32
N ALA A 314 -35.11 -19.58 30.20
CA ALA A 314 -33.96 -19.43 31.08
C ALA A 314 -33.23 -18.14 30.69
N VAL A 315 -33.68 -17.04 31.28
CA VAL A 315 -32.88 -15.81 31.40
C VAL A 315 -31.63 -16.18 32.20
N THR A 316 -30.55 -16.58 31.51
CA THR A 316 -29.28 -16.88 32.17
C THR A 316 -28.47 -15.62 32.43
N GLU A 317 -28.75 -14.52 31.74
CA GLU A 317 -28.08 -13.23 31.91
C GLU A 317 -29.07 -12.09 31.65
N SER A 318 -29.25 -11.20 32.63
CA SER A 318 -30.21 -10.07 32.58
C SER A 318 -29.70 -8.84 31.82
N GLU A 319 -28.49 -8.89 31.25
CA GLU A 319 -27.82 -7.71 30.69
C GLU A 319 -27.27 -8.01 29.29
N ARG A 320 -28.17 -8.01 28.31
CA ARG A 320 -27.75 -7.88 26.91
C ARG A 320 -27.38 -6.41 26.67
N TYR A 321 -26.10 -6.12 26.42
CA TYR A 321 -25.64 -4.79 26.05
C TYR A 321 -26.34 -4.34 24.75
N VAL A 322 -27.05 -3.22 24.81
CA VAL A 322 -27.79 -2.61 23.70
C VAL A 322 -27.27 -1.19 23.56
N GLU A 323 -26.53 -0.92 22.49
CA GLU A 323 -26.13 0.45 22.17
C GLU A 323 -27.31 1.20 21.56
N TYR A 324 -27.64 2.34 22.16
CA TYR A 324 -28.60 3.28 21.64
C TYR A 324 -27.87 4.38 20.88
N ASP A 325 -28.37 4.73 19.70
CA ASP A 325 -27.98 5.95 18.99
C ASP A 325 -28.43 7.19 19.79
N GLU A 326 -27.91 8.37 19.45
CA GLU A 326 -28.28 9.67 20.07
C GLU A 326 -29.80 9.94 20.04
N THR A 327 -30.53 9.24 19.16
CA THR A 327 -31.99 9.30 19.00
C THR A 327 -32.76 8.27 19.84
N GLY A 328 -32.06 7.42 20.60
CA GLY A 328 -32.65 6.35 21.41
C GLY A 328 -33.04 5.09 20.62
N ALA A 329 -32.57 4.93 19.38
CA ALA A 329 -32.78 3.73 18.57
C ALA A 329 -31.65 2.71 18.77
N ILE A 330 -31.96 1.41 18.73
CA ILE A 330 -30.96 0.34 18.90
C ILE A 330 -30.10 0.25 17.64
N LYS A 331 -28.78 0.40 17.78
CA LYS A 331 -27.83 0.21 16.67
C LYS A 331 -27.95 -1.18 16.06
N GLY A 332 -28.15 -1.24 14.74
CA GLY A 332 -28.20 -2.48 13.96
C GLY A 332 -29.56 -3.19 13.94
N ALA A 333 -30.58 -2.68 14.62
CA ALA A 333 -31.94 -3.20 14.45
C ALA A 333 -32.53 -2.72 13.10
N PRO A 334 -33.24 -3.57 12.33
CA PRO A 334 -33.86 -3.14 11.08
C PRO A 334 -34.92 -2.07 11.37
N LYS A 335 -34.80 -0.92 10.70
CA LYS A 335 -35.80 0.15 10.79
C LYS A 335 -37.12 -0.37 10.21
N LYS A 336 -38.20 -0.36 11.01
CA LYS A 336 -39.53 -0.72 10.52
C LYS A 336 -40.04 0.40 9.62
N ASP A 337 -40.62 0.03 8.48
CA ASP A 337 -41.25 0.98 7.58
C ASP A 337 -42.38 1.73 8.29
N LEU A 338 -42.34 3.06 8.24
CA LEU A 338 -43.31 3.94 8.88
C LEU A 338 -44.60 3.93 8.05
N LYS A 339 -45.70 3.47 8.63
CA LYS A 339 -47.05 3.65 8.06
C LYS A 339 -47.49 5.09 8.28
N SER A 340 -48.17 5.73 7.33
CA SER A 340 -48.66 7.09 7.57
C SER A 340 -49.75 7.11 8.66
N LYS A 341 -49.99 8.31 9.19
CA LYS A 341 -51.02 8.56 10.22
C LYS A 341 -52.44 8.21 9.74
N TYR A 342 -52.66 8.19 8.43
CA TYR A 342 -53.96 7.90 7.84
C TYR A 342 -54.06 6.43 7.50
N ALA A 343 -55.25 5.86 7.63
CA ALA A 343 -55.48 4.48 7.28
C ALA A 343 -55.50 4.33 5.74
N GLU A 344 -54.34 4.04 5.18
CA GLU A 344 -54.17 3.75 3.75
C GLU A 344 -54.74 2.38 3.41
N ASN A 345 -55.13 2.18 2.15
CA ASN A 345 -55.51 0.87 1.61
C ASN A 345 -56.74 0.21 2.27
N ILE A 346 -57.64 1.00 2.86
CA ILE A 346 -58.96 0.49 3.29
C ILE A 346 -59.86 0.31 2.06
N MET A 347 -60.17 -0.94 1.76
CA MET A 347 -61.17 -1.34 0.78
C MET A 347 -62.55 -1.35 1.46
N ILE A 348 -63.41 -0.39 1.09
CA ILE A 348 -64.77 -0.26 1.63
C ILE A 348 -65.73 -0.98 0.66
N ASN A 349 -66.78 -1.64 1.16
CA ASN A 349 -67.90 -2.19 0.38
C ASN A 349 -67.49 -3.05 -0.86
N ASN A 350 -66.54 -3.97 -0.66
CA ASN A 350 -66.09 -4.97 -1.64
C ASN A 350 -65.45 -4.40 -2.92
N HIS A 351 -64.92 -3.18 -2.87
CA HIS A 351 -64.06 -2.65 -3.93
C HIS A 351 -62.64 -3.22 -3.82
N THR A 352 -62.01 -3.56 -4.94
CA THR A 352 -60.60 -4.03 -5.00
C THR A 352 -59.58 -2.87 -5.06
N SER A 353 -60.07 -1.63 -5.06
CA SER A 353 -59.25 -0.42 -5.14
C SER A 353 -59.77 0.65 -4.17
N VAL A 354 -58.88 1.53 -3.73
CA VAL A 354 -59.20 2.60 -2.76
C VAL A 354 -59.97 3.72 -3.46
N TRP A 355 -60.83 4.43 -2.73
CA TRP A 355 -61.49 5.64 -3.23
C TRP A 355 -60.45 6.70 -3.64
N GLY A 356 -60.59 7.26 -4.85
CA GLY A 356 -59.60 8.19 -5.42
C GLY A 356 -58.50 7.51 -6.24
N SER A 357 -58.58 6.20 -6.45
CA SER A 357 -57.71 5.46 -7.38
C SER A 357 -58.01 5.74 -8.86
N TRP A 358 -59.12 6.42 -9.17
CA TRP A 358 -59.53 6.77 -10.53
C TRP A 358 -60.12 8.18 -10.58
N TRP A 359 -59.94 8.87 -11.71
CA TRP A 359 -60.35 10.27 -11.93
C TRP A 359 -60.84 10.46 -13.36
N ALA A 360 -62.04 11.03 -13.52
CA ALA A 360 -62.59 11.44 -14.80
C ALA A 360 -63.56 12.61 -14.63
N ASN A 361 -63.59 13.53 -15.62
CA ASN A 361 -64.51 14.68 -15.66
C ASN A 361 -64.63 15.46 -14.33
N PHE A 362 -63.47 15.87 -13.78
CA PHE A 362 -63.37 16.59 -12.49
C PHE A 362 -63.94 15.87 -11.26
N THR A 363 -64.14 14.55 -11.34
CA THR A 363 -64.64 13.72 -10.23
C THR A 363 -63.73 12.53 -9.95
N TRP A 364 -63.55 12.23 -8.65
CA TRP A 364 -62.82 11.06 -8.18
C TRP A 364 -63.74 9.85 -8.06
N GLY A 365 -63.23 8.65 -8.33
CA GLY A 365 -63.95 7.40 -8.18
C GLY A 365 -63.05 6.20 -7.86
N TYR A 366 -63.63 5.01 -7.94
CA TYR A 366 -62.94 3.73 -7.75
C TYR A 366 -62.44 3.16 -9.08
N ALA A 367 -61.17 2.75 -9.17
CA ALA A 367 -60.60 2.15 -10.39
C ALA A 367 -61.19 0.80 -10.76
N CYS A 368 -61.71 0.05 -9.79
CA CYS A 368 -62.31 -1.26 -10.03
C CYS A 368 -63.63 -1.20 -10.78
N CYS A 369 -64.43 -0.15 -10.57
CA CYS A 369 -65.84 -0.10 -11.00
C CYS A 369 -66.22 1.24 -11.70
N HIS A 370 -65.29 2.22 -11.80
CA HIS A 370 -65.50 3.60 -12.30
C HIS A 370 -66.67 4.37 -11.65
N SER A 371 -67.13 3.92 -10.48
CA SER A 371 -68.17 4.62 -9.72
C SER A 371 -67.62 5.90 -9.10
N THR A 372 -68.30 7.01 -9.34
CA THR A 372 -68.01 8.36 -8.81
C THR A 372 -68.73 8.66 -7.50
N VAL A 373 -69.39 7.67 -6.88
CA VAL A 373 -70.11 7.81 -5.60
C VAL A 373 -69.36 7.09 -4.49
N LYS A 374 -68.95 7.83 -3.45
CA LYS A 374 -68.21 7.28 -2.31
C LYS A 374 -69.11 6.35 -1.49
N ASN A 375 -68.59 5.18 -1.10
CA ASN A 375 -69.29 4.11 -0.37
C ASN A 375 -70.40 3.37 -1.15
N SER A 376 -70.43 3.45 -2.48
CA SER A 376 -71.25 2.53 -3.29
C SER A 376 -70.73 1.09 -3.16
N TYR A 377 -71.56 0.08 -3.44
CA TYR A 377 -71.09 -1.29 -3.63
C TYR A 377 -70.42 -1.41 -5.01
N CYS A 378 -69.37 -2.23 -5.12
CA CYS A 378 -68.69 -2.38 -6.41
C CYS A 378 -69.60 -3.09 -7.43
N THR A 379 -69.73 -2.48 -8.60
CA THR A 379 -70.50 -2.95 -9.77
C THR A 379 -69.70 -3.84 -10.73
N GLY A 380 -68.50 -4.28 -10.33
CA GLY A 380 -67.55 -5.03 -11.17
C GLY A 380 -67.20 -4.35 -12.51
N GLU A 381 -66.88 -5.19 -13.49
CA GLU A 381 -66.54 -4.79 -14.86
C GLU A 381 -67.75 -4.20 -15.62
N GLU A 382 -68.97 -4.57 -15.25
CA GLU A 382 -70.22 -4.02 -15.80
C GLU A 382 -70.31 -2.49 -15.58
N GLY A 383 -69.80 -2.00 -14.43
CA GLY A 383 -69.71 -0.57 -14.16
C GLY A 383 -68.81 0.21 -15.11
N LYS A 384 -67.73 -0.42 -15.61
CA LYS A 384 -66.82 0.21 -16.57
C LYS A 384 -67.46 0.32 -17.94
N HIS A 385 -68.11 -0.76 -18.39
CA HIS A 385 -68.83 -0.77 -19.66
C HIS A 385 -69.96 0.27 -19.69
N ALA A 386 -70.77 0.33 -18.62
CA ALA A 386 -71.83 1.35 -18.52
C ALA A 386 -71.27 2.78 -18.54
N PHE A 387 -70.10 3.02 -17.94
CA PHE A 387 -69.45 4.33 -17.95
C PHE A 387 -68.90 4.70 -19.33
N GLU A 388 -68.26 3.76 -20.04
CA GLU A 388 -67.79 3.94 -21.42
C GLU A 388 -68.95 4.21 -22.39
N GLU A 389 -70.05 3.47 -22.26
CA GLU A 389 -71.28 3.71 -23.04
C GLU A 389 -71.86 5.10 -22.76
N ALA A 390 -71.94 5.52 -21.50
CA ALA A 390 -72.41 6.85 -21.13
C ALA A 390 -71.50 7.95 -21.69
N GLN A 391 -70.18 7.74 -21.69
CA GLN A 391 -69.22 8.68 -22.26
C GLN A 391 -69.32 8.75 -23.80
N ASN A 392 -69.50 7.61 -24.47
CA ASN A 392 -69.72 7.56 -25.91
C ASN A 392 -71.03 8.24 -26.33
N MET A 393 -72.09 8.13 -25.55
CA MET A 393 -73.36 8.84 -25.78
C MET A 393 -73.23 10.36 -25.62
N LEU A 394 -72.34 10.83 -24.74
CA LEU A 394 -72.01 12.25 -24.57
C LEU A 394 -71.20 12.81 -25.74
N ILE A 395 -70.31 12.02 -26.34
CA ILE A 395 -69.48 12.42 -27.49
C ILE A 395 -70.31 12.41 -28.78
N ALA A 396 -71.17 11.41 -28.99
CA ALA A 396 -72.06 11.34 -30.16
C ALA A 396 -73.11 12.47 -30.24
N GLY A 397 -73.38 13.16 -29.11
CA GLY A 397 -74.25 14.33 -29.05
C GLY A 397 -73.55 15.67 -29.38
N ALA A 398 -72.22 15.70 -29.44
CA ALA A 398 -71.44 16.92 -29.68
C ALA A 398 -71.05 17.15 -31.16
N ASP A 399 -71.17 16.14 -32.02
CA ASP A 399 -70.81 16.20 -33.44
C ASP A 399 -71.96 16.64 -34.38
N GLN A 400 -73.10 17.10 -33.85
CA GLN A 400 -74.24 17.58 -34.66
C GLN A 400 -74.37 19.11 -34.76
N SER A 401 -73.36 19.88 -34.33
CA SER A 401 -73.43 21.35 -34.39
C SER A 401 -72.07 22.03 -34.59
N ALA A 402 -71.38 21.77 -35.71
CA ALA A 402 -70.41 22.73 -36.30
C ALA A 402 -69.80 22.24 -37.63
N GLU A 403 -70.56 22.24 -38.74
CA GLU A 403 -69.97 22.34 -40.09
C GLU A 403 -70.93 23.08 -41.04
N GLU A 404 -70.58 24.32 -41.44
CA GLU A 404 -70.77 24.85 -42.81
C GLU A 404 -70.17 26.27 -42.97
N SER A 405 -69.09 26.39 -43.75
CA SER A 405 -68.95 27.33 -44.89
C SER A 405 -67.50 27.42 -45.42
N THR A 406 -67.35 27.09 -46.71
CA THR A 406 -66.16 27.18 -47.60
C THR A 406 -66.19 28.49 -48.44
N PRO A 407 -65.29 28.82 -49.43
CA PRO A 407 -63.89 28.45 -49.74
C PRO A 407 -62.97 29.64 -50.20
N ASP A 408 -61.72 29.29 -50.59
CA ASP A 408 -60.88 29.77 -51.72
C ASP A 408 -59.70 30.78 -51.52
N LYS A 409 -58.50 30.27 -51.89
CA LYS A 409 -57.39 30.80 -52.74
C LYS A 409 -56.25 31.73 -52.25
N ASP A 410 -55.06 31.19 -52.56
CA ASP A 410 -53.85 31.77 -53.19
C ASP A 410 -52.73 32.49 -52.40
N GLN A 411 -51.56 31.83 -52.48
CA GLN A 411 -50.19 32.29 -52.82
C GLN A 411 -49.36 33.24 -51.93
N GLU A 412 -48.12 32.75 -51.69
CA GLU A 412 -46.80 33.42 -51.77
C GLU A 412 -46.56 34.69 -50.92
N ASP A 413 -45.62 34.65 -49.94
CA ASP A 413 -44.19 34.89 -50.16
C ASP A 413 -43.40 35.25 -48.88
N ALA A 414 -42.13 34.81 -48.91
CA ALA A 414 -40.92 35.52 -48.46
C ALA A 414 -40.69 35.96 -46.98
N ASP A 415 -39.74 35.23 -46.38
CA ASP A 415 -38.44 35.73 -45.89
C ASP A 415 -38.25 36.69 -44.69
N LYS A 416 -37.25 36.26 -43.89
CA LYS A 416 -36.19 37.01 -43.19
C LYS A 416 -36.35 37.43 -41.72
N ALA A 417 -35.58 36.67 -40.92
CA ALA A 417 -34.36 37.10 -40.23
C ALA A 417 -34.47 37.92 -38.93
N ALA A 418 -34.09 37.22 -37.86
CA ALA A 418 -32.97 37.51 -36.96
C ALA A 418 -32.91 38.82 -36.15
N SER A 419 -32.60 38.59 -34.86
CA SER A 419 -31.88 39.44 -33.90
C SER A 419 -32.68 40.51 -33.14
N SER A 420 -32.86 40.28 -31.84
CA SER A 420 -32.09 41.07 -30.85
C SER A 420 -32.21 40.48 -29.44
N GLN A 421 -31.05 40.31 -28.80
CA GLN A 421 -30.91 40.08 -27.37
C GLN A 421 -31.29 41.35 -26.60
N GLN A 422 -32.08 41.22 -25.53
CA GLN A 422 -31.95 42.10 -24.37
C GLN A 422 -32.07 41.30 -23.08
N ALA A 423 -31.06 41.49 -22.23
CA ALA A 423 -30.91 40.87 -20.93
C ALA A 423 -31.99 41.35 -19.94
N ALA A 424 -32.69 40.40 -19.32
CA ALA A 424 -33.51 40.64 -18.15
C ALA A 424 -32.83 40.04 -16.90
N LYS A 425 -32.06 40.87 -16.18
CA LYS A 425 -31.56 40.55 -14.84
C LYS A 425 -32.65 40.81 -13.80
N LYS A 426 -33.64 39.92 -13.65
CA LYS A 426 -34.44 39.78 -12.42
C LYS A 426 -34.92 38.33 -12.27
N ARG A 427 -34.50 37.67 -11.19
CA ARG A 427 -34.98 36.33 -10.80
C ARG A 427 -36.45 36.42 -10.38
N THR A 428 -37.25 35.42 -10.73
CA THR A 428 -38.65 35.36 -10.33
C THR A 428 -38.79 34.88 -8.88
N LEU A 429 -39.86 35.28 -8.18
CA LEU A 429 -40.04 35.00 -6.74
C LEU A 429 -40.13 33.49 -6.43
N VAL A 430 -40.51 32.68 -7.42
CA VAL A 430 -40.57 31.21 -7.34
C VAL A 430 -39.17 30.58 -7.32
N GLU A 431 -38.20 31.16 -8.04
CA GLU A 431 -36.80 30.70 -8.09
C GLU A 431 -36.00 31.09 -6.83
N MET A 432 -36.48 32.03 -5.99
CA MET A 432 -35.87 32.30 -4.69
C MET A 432 -36.33 31.33 -3.58
N GLN A 433 -37.50 30.68 -3.75
CA GLN A 433 -38.04 29.74 -2.76
C GLN A 433 -37.55 28.30 -2.97
N GLN A 434 -37.14 27.96 -4.19
CA GLN A 434 -36.50 26.68 -4.49
C GLN A 434 -34.98 26.88 -4.39
N GLY A 435 -34.34 26.15 -3.47
CA GLY A 435 -32.89 26.22 -3.27
C GLY A 435 -32.10 25.83 -4.52
N VAL A 436 -30.81 26.14 -4.54
CA VAL A 436 -29.91 25.86 -5.67
C VAL A 436 -29.93 24.36 -5.98
N THR A 437 -30.29 24.03 -7.21
CA THR A 437 -30.36 22.63 -7.67
C THR A 437 -28.96 22.10 -7.96
N GLU A 438 -28.78 20.78 -7.85
CA GLU A 438 -27.48 20.12 -8.09
C GLU A 438 -26.95 20.39 -9.51
N GLU A 439 -27.84 20.46 -10.49
CA GLU A 439 -27.53 20.77 -11.89
C GLU A 439 -26.99 22.20 -12.07
N GLU A 440 -27.51 23.18 -11.32
CA GLU A 440 -27.00 24.56 -11.35
C GLU A 440 -25.63 24.68 -10.68
N MET A 441 -25.39 23.92 -9.61
CA MET A 441 -24.08 23.85 -8.96
C MET A 441 -23.03 23.17 -9.85
N GLU A 442 -23.42 22.14 -10.60
CA GLU A 442 -22.55 21.49 -11.58
C GLU A 442 -22.25 22.40 -12.77
N ALA A 443 -23.25 23.12 -13.28
CA ALA A 443 -23.04 24.12 -14.33
C ALA A 443 -22.12 25.27 -13.87
N TYR A 444 -22.24 25.70 -12.62
CA TYR A 444 -21.35 26.69 -12.01
C TYR A 444 -19.92 26.17 -11.84
N LYS A 445 -19.75 24.92 -11.35
CA LYS A 445 -18.42 24.28 -11.25
C LYS A 445 -17.78 24.11 -12.62
N LYS A 446 -18.56 23.69 -13.62
CA LYS A 446 -18.09 23.46 -14.99
C LYS A 446 -17.69 24.76 -15.69
N SER A 447 -18.46 25.83 -15.52
CA SER A 447 -18.12 27.15 -16.07
C SER A 447 -16.90 27.77 -15.39
N ARG A 448 -16.75 27.61 -14.07
CA ARG A 448 -15.56 28.08 -13.35
C ARG A 448 -14.29 27.30 -13.76
N ASN A 449 -14.39 25.99 -13.91
CA ASN A 449 -13.27 25.16 -14.35
C ASN A 449 -12.88 25.45 -15.81
N ALA A 450 -13.86 25.69 -16.69
CA ALA A 450 -13.60 26.07 -18.08
C ALA A 450 -12.89 27.45 -18.21
N ALA A 451 -13.17 28.39 -17.30
CA ALA A 451 -12.50 29.69 -17.27
C ALA A 451 -11.07 29.62 -16.68
N ALA A 452 -10.77 28.60 -15.87
CA ALA A 452 -9.46 28.36 -15.27
C ALA A 452 -8.58 27.40 -16.08
N ASP A 453 -9.09 26.84 -17.17
CA ASP A 453 -8.37 25.89 -18.03
C ASP A 453 -7.56 26.63 -19.13
N PRO A 454 -6.22 26.61 -19.08
CA PRO A 454 -5.36 27.25 -20.08
C PRO A 454 -5.44 26.59 -21.47
N MET A 455 -6.03 25.40 -21.60
CA MET A 455 -6.27 24.74 -22.88
C MET A 455 -7.58 25.16 -23.57
N ALA A 456 -8.49 25.85 -22.88
CA ALA A 456 -9.79 26.25 -23.43
C ALA A 456 -9.67 27.15 -24.67
N ALA A 457 -8.59 27.93 -24.79
CA ALA A 457 -8.30 28.76 -25.96
C ALA A 457 -7.83 27.98 -27.20
N PHE A 458 -7.44 26.71 -27.03
CA PHE A 458 -6.86 25.87 -28.08
C PHE A 458 -7.81 24.80 -28.61
N LEU A 459 -8.98 24.62 -27.99
CA LEU A 459 -10.02 23.74 -28.48
C LEU A 459 -10.80 24.47 -29.59
N GLY A 460 -10.48 24.14 -30.84
CA GLY A 460 -11.24 24.58 -32.01
C GLY A 460 -12.70 24.13 -31.92
N ARG A 461 -13.63 24.99 -32.36
CA ARG A 461 -15.03 24.59 -32.52
C ARG A 461 -15.11 23.69 -33.74
N ASP A 462 -15.05 22.38 -33.53
CA ASP A 462 -15.28 21.42 -34.61
C ASP A 462 -16.76 21.50 -35.03
N GLU A 463 -17.00 22.22 -36.13
CA GLU A 463 -18.24 22.12 -36.89
C GLU A 463 -18.23 20.79 -37.63
N LEU A 464 -19.10 19.87 -37.18
CA LEU A 464 -19.34 18.59 -37.84
C LEU A 464 -19.98 18.86 -39.21
N VAL A 465 -19.19 18.76 -40.28
CA VAL A 465 -19.70 18.71 -41.65
C VAL A 465 -20.43 17.37 -41.83
N ARG A 466 -21.65 17.45 -42.34
CA ARG A 466 -22.54 16.32 -42.69
C ARG A 466 -21.89 15.29 -43.60
#